data_AF-A0A3D4QNZ2-F1
#
_entry.id   AF-A0A3D4QNZ2-F1
#
_cell.length_a   1.000
_cell.length_b   1.000
_cell.length_c   1.000
_cell.angle_alpha   90.00
_cell.angle_beta   90.00
_cell.angle_gamma   90.00
#
_symmetry.space_group_name_H-M   'P 1'
#
loop_
_entity.id
_entity.type
_entity.pdbx_description
1 polymer ?
#
loop_
_entity_poly.entity_id
_entity_poly.type
_entity_poly.pdbx_seq_one_letter_code
_entity_poly.pdbx_strand_id
1 'polypeptide(L)'
;MEKNERLQQIDKVIGNGSFKDSWASLCTHNTPKWLRDGKFGIFIHWGLYSVPAFGSEWYPRHVYRKDSPEYRYHVNKYGPLDKFGYKDFIPLFKAEQFEPKKWVELFKKSGAKYVAPVGEHHDGFQMYKSGLSPWNAADMGPQRDILGELKKEIEDAGMVFGSSSHRAEHWWFFNCGRNMKESDVNDEKYVGIYGPAVGSSRDWLDLYDNPPDQEFLEDWLMRTCELIDNYEPQMIYFDWWVQNY
;
A
#
# COMPACT_ATOMS: atom_id res chain seq x y z
N MET A 1 -18.18 5.24 9.00
CA MET A 1 -18.05 4.87 10.43
C MET A 1 -17.04 5.82 11.02
N GLU A 2 -17.35 6.43 12.17
CA GLU A 2 -16.43 7.34 12.84
C GLU A 2 -15.18 6.57 13.32
N LYS A 3 -14.01 7.21 13.36
CA LYS A 3 -12.73 6.58 13.77
C LYS A 3 -12.86 5.81 15.08
N ASN A 4 -13.50 6.42 16.09
CA ASN A 4 -13.69 5.81 17.40
C ASN A 4 -14.57 4.55 17.37
N GLU A 5 -15.59 4.52 16.51
CA GLU A 5 -16.45 3.34 16.35
C GLU A 5 -15.67 2.17 15.75
N ARG A 6 -14.77 2.44 14.78
CA ARG A 6 -13.91 1.42 14.18
C ARG A 6 -12.95 0.82 15.22
N LEU A 7 -12.30 1.65 16.02
CA LEU A 7 -11.36 1.19 17.05
C LEU A 7 -12.08 0.34 18.11
N GLN A 8 -13.26 0.76 18.58
CA GLN A 8 -14.07 -0.03 19.50
C GLN A 8 -14.51 -1.37 18.91
N GLN A 9 -14.81 -1.41 17.60
CA GLN A 9 -15.09 -2.66 16.91
C GLN A 9 -13.88 -3.60 16.91
N ILE A 10 -12.68 -3.08 16.64
CA ILE A 10 -11.43 -3.85 16.67
C ILE A 10 -11.18 -4.42 18.08
N ASP A 11 -11.31 -3.60 19.12
CA ASP A 11 -11.17 -4.05 20.52
C ASP A 11 -12.18 -5.15 20.86
N LYS A 12 -13.41 -5.03 20.36
CA LYS A 12 -14.45 -6.05 20.55
C LYS A 12 -14.10 -7.36 19.83
N VAL A 13 -13.49 -7.30 18.65
CA VAL A 13 -13.00 -8.50 17.93
C VAL A 13 -11.88 -9.18 18.73
N ILE A 14 -10.92 -8.42 19.25
CA ILE A 14 -9.84 -8.93 20.11
C ILE A 14 -10.42 -9.54 21.40
N GLY A 15 -11.36 -8.86 22.04
CA GLY A 15 -12.00 -9.30 23.28
C GLY A 15 -12.76 -10.62 23.13
N ASN A 16 -13.47 -10.80 22.02
CA ASN A 16 -14.28 -12.00 21.75
C ASN A 16 -13.53 -13.10 20.98
N GLY A 17 -12.41 -12.78 20.34
CA GLY A 17 -11.62 -13.70 19.54
C GLY A 17 -10.82 -14.71 20.38
N SER A 18 -10.45 -15.82 19.75
CA SER A 18 -9.59 -16.84 20.36
C SER A 18 -8.14 -16.37 20.56
N PHE A 19 -7.70 -15.39 19.76
CA PHE A 19 -6.41 -14.73 19.92
C PHE A 19 -6.58 -13.39 20.63
N LYS A 20 -5.61 -13.05 21.48
CA LYS A 20 -5.46 -11.75 22.15
C LYS A 20 -4.29 -10.98 21.54
N ASP A 21 -4.32 -9.67 21.69
CA ASP A 21 -3.29 -8.68 21.29
C ASP A 21 -2.03 -8.73 22.17
N SER A 22 -1.58 -9.94 22.51
CA SER A 22 -0.38 -10.17 23.30
C SER A 22 0.50 -11.23 22.66
N TRP A 23 1.81 -11.06 22.79
CA TRP A 23 2.79 -12.04 22.29
C TRP A 23 2.52 -13.45 22.81
N ALA A 24 2.12 -13.58 24.08
CA ALA A 24 1.78 -14.87 24.68
C ALA A 24 0.65 -15.60 23.93
N SER A 25 -0.35 -14.86 23.44
CA SER A 25 -1.44 -15.44 22.64
C SER A 25 -1.03 -15.64 21.18
N LEU A 26 -0.43 -14.63 20.53
CA LEU A 26 -0.10 -14.66 19.11
C LEU A 26 0.96 -15.73 18.76
N CYS A 27 1.93 -15.96 19.64
CA CYS A 27 2.96 -16.99 19.45
C CYS A 27 2.41 -18.43 19.46
N THR A 28 1.12 -18.63 19.79
CA THR A 28 0.45 -19.94 19.66
C THR A 28 -0.07 -20.22 18.25
N HIS A 29 -0.11 -19.22 17.37
CA HIS A 29 -0.54 -19.39 15.99
C HIS A 29 0.51 -20.16 15.18
N ASN A 30 0.11 -21.31 14.62
CA ASN A 30 1.01 -22.14 13.82
C ASN A 30 1.04 -21.70 12.36
N THR A 31 2.19 -21.86 11.69
CA THR A 31 2.28 -21.65 10.24
C THR A 31 1.28 -22.55 9.51
N PRO A 32 0.37 -21.97 8.68
CA PRO A 32 -0.62 -22.75 7.95
C PRO A 32 0.00 -23.83 7.06
N LYS A 33 -0.68 -24.98 6.94
CA LYS A 33 -0.21 -26.09 6.09
C LYS A 33 -0.06 -25.67 4.62
N TRP A 34 -1.01 -24.87 4.11
CA TRP A 34 -0.96 -24.39 2.72
C TRP A 34 0.32 -23.61 2.41
N LEU A 35 0.83 -22.82 3.35
CA LEU A 35 2.05 -22.03 3.16
C LEU A 35 3.29 -22.93 3.20
N ARG A 36 3.33 -23.85 4.18
CA ARG A 36 4.42 -24.84 4.29
C ARG A 36 4.53 -25.71 3.05
N ASP A 37 3.40 -26.13 2.48
CA ASP A 37 3.36 -26.99 1.30
C ASP A 37 3.45 -26.21 -0.02
N GLY A 38 3.05 -24.93 -0.01
CA GLY A 38 2.92 -24.10 -1.20
C GLY A 38 4.25 -23.84 -1.91
N LYS A 39 5.33 -23.63 -1.14
CA LYS A 39 6.73 -23.38 -1.55
C LYS A 39 6.99 -22.17 -2.45
N PHE A 40 6.12 -21.90 -3.41
CA PHE A 40 6.28 -20.90 -4.45
C PHE A 40 5.00 -20.09 -4.62
N GLY A 41 5.15 -18.78 -4.63
CA GLY A 41 4.08 -17.83 -4.91
C GLY A 41 4.58 -16.63 -5.71
N ILE A 42 3.64 -15.83 -6.20
CA ILE A 42 3.91 -14.63 -6.99
C ILE A 42 3.57 -13.40 -6.16
N PHE A 43 4.48 -12.43 -6.13
CA PHE A 43 4.25 -11.11 -5.55
C PHE A 43 4.20 -10.07 -6.68
N ILE A 44 3.31 -9.08 -6.57
CA ILE A 44 3.06 -8.11 -7.66
C ILE A 44 3.15 -6.68 -7.14
N HIS A 45 4.24 -5.99 -7.47
CA HIS A 45 4.33 -4.53 -7.37
C HIS A 45 3.73 -3.90 -8.63
N TRP A 46 2.46 -3.52 -8.57
CA TRP A 46 1.79 -2.78 -9.63
C TRP A 46 0.80 -1.79 -9.01
N GLY A 47 0.87 -0.54 -9.46
CA GLY A 47 0.04 0.54 -8.93
C GLY A 47 0.29 1.85 -9.64
N LEU A 48 -0.12 2.95 -9.03
CA LEU A 48 0.02 4.30 -9.59
C LEU A 48 1.47 4.63 -9.99
N TYR A 49 2.44 4.18 -9.20
CA TYR A 49 3.88 4.33 -9.44
C TYR A 49 4.36 3.64 -10.73
N SER A 50 3.56 2.75 -11.33
CA SER A 50 3.88 2.11 -12.60
C SER A 50 3.62 2.99 -13.83
N VAL A 51 2.77 4.03 -13.72
CA VAL A 51 2.44 4.94 -14.83
C VAL A 51 3.67 5.64 -15.45
N PRO A 52 4.58 6.27 -14.67
CA PRO A 52 5.75 6.93 -15.23
C PRO A 52 6.74 5.97 -15.90
N ALA A 53 6.69 4.67 -15.57
CA ALA A 53 7.54 3.59 -16.07
C ALA A 53 9.05 3.95 -16.04
N PHE A 54 9.50 4.56 -14.94
CA PHE A 54 10.86 5.05 -14.79
C PHE A 54 11.33 4.89 -13.34
N GLY A 55 12.60 4.53 -13.13
CA GLY A 55 13.14 4.24 -11.80
C GLY A 55 12.58 2.93 -11.26
N SER A 56 11.83 3.01 -10.16
CA SER A 56 11.16 1.87 -9.51
C SER A 56 9.80 2.29 -8.93
N GLU A 57 9.17 1.40 -8.16
CA GLU A 57 8.04 1.72 -7.28
C GLU A 57 8.32 2.86 -6.26
N TRP A 58 9.59 3.25 -6.07
CA TRP A 58 10.02 4.41 -5.30
C TRP A 58 10.09 5.71 -6.11
N TYR A 59 9.72 5.70 -7.39
CA TYR A 59 9.53 6.93 -8.18
C TYR A 59 8.77 8.04 -7.44
N PRO A 60 7.66 7.77 -6.72
CA PRO A 60 6.89 8.81 -6.03
C PRO A 60 7.68 9.48 -4.90
N ARG A 61 8.68 8.81 -4.32
CA ARG A 61 9.60 9.43 -3.35
C ARG A 61 10.71 10.20 -4.06
N HIS A 62 11.32 9.58 -5.05
CA HIS A 62 12.49 10.14 -5.72
C HIS A 62 12.18 11.35 -6.60
N VAL A 63 10.95 11.46 -7.11
CA VAL A 63 10.51 12.66 -7.82
C VAL A 63 10.57 13.93 -6.95
N TYR A 64 10.44 13.81 -5.63
CA TYR A 64 10.60 14.92 -4.69
C TYR A 64 11.99 15.04 -4.08
N ARG A 65 12.99 14.40 -4.69
CA ARG A 65 14.41 14.58 -4.36
C ARG A 65 15.06 15.37 -5.48
N LYS A 66 15.31 16.65 -5.23
CA LYS A 66 15.94 17.55 -6.21
C LYS A 66 17.20 16.92 -6.81
N ASP A 67 17.32 17.03 -8.13
CA ASP A 67 18.42 16.48 -8.94
C ASP A 67 18.57 14.95 -8.94
N SER A 68 17.61 14.19 -8.42
CA SER A 68 17.52 12.74 -8.68
C SER A 68 17.29 12.47 -10.18
N PRO A 69 17.65 11.28 -10.69
CA PRO A 69 17.26 10.85 -12.04
C PRO A 69 15.75 10.98 -12.29
N GLU A 70 14.93 10.64 -11.32
CA GLU A 70 13.47 10.67 -11.38
C GLU A 70 12.93 12.10 -11.45
N TYR A 71 13.47 13.02 -10.63
CA TYR A 71 13.13 14.44 -10.68
C TYR A 71 13.48 15.05 -12.03
N ARG A 72 14.70 14.82 -12.54
CA ARG A 72 15.12 15.33 -13.86
C ARG A 72 14.24 14.78 -14.98
N TYR A 73 13.94 13.48 -14.97
CA TYR A 73 13.03 12.86 -15.91
C TYR A 73 11.63 13.46 -15.82
N HIS A 74 11.12 13.65 -14.60
CA HIS A 74 9.79 14.19 -14.36
C HIS A 74 9.65 15.61 -14.90
N VAL A 75 10.56 16.50 -14.52
CA VAL A 75 10.53 17.91 -14.95
C VAL A 75 10.66 18.03 -16.46
N ASN A 76 11.49 17.22 -17.09
CA ASN A 76 11.65 17.24 -18.55
C ASN A 76 10.41 16.70 -19.30
N LYS A 77 9.76 15.66 -18.78
CA LYS A 77 8.66 14.97 -19.47
C LYS A 77 7.27 15.52 -19.16
N TYR A 78 7.01 15.86 -17.89
CA TYR A 78 5.70 16.25 -17.38
C TYR A 78 5.62 17.71 -16.96
N GLY A 79 6.76 18.32 -16.63
CA GLY A 79 6.87 19.72 -16.20
C GLY A 79 7.14 19.86 -14.70
N PRO A 80 7.12 21.10 -14.18
CA PRO A 80 7.43 21.37 -12.78
C PRO A 80 6.36 20.83 -11.82
N LEU A 81 6.77 20.52 -10.59
CA LEU A 81 5.96 19.80 -9.58
C LEU A 81 4.70 20.57 -9.12
N ASP A 82 4.65 21.89 -9.33
CA ASP A 82 3.48 22.72 -9.02
C ASP A 82 2.43 22.70 -10.14
N LYS A 83 2.79 22.14 -11.31
CA LYS A 83 1.90 21.95 -12.47
C LYS A 83 1.53 20.49 -12.68
N PHE A 84 2.50 19.60 -12.47
CA PHE A 84 2.32 18.17 -12.55
C PHE A 84 3.14 17.53 -11.43
N GLY A 85 2.46 17.02 -10.42
CA GLY A 85 3.05 16.23 -9.34
C GLY A 85 2.53 14.80 -9.36
N TYR A 86 2.89 14.00 -8.36
CA TYR A 86 2.64 12.57 -8.39
C TYR A 86 1.14 12.19 -8.48
N LYS A 87 0.28 12.91 -7.76
CA LYS A 87 -1.19 12.77 -7.82
C LYS A 87 -1.75 12.91 -9.25
N ASP A 88 -1.08 13.65 -10.13
CA ASP A 88 -1.57 13.93 -11.48
C ASP A 88 -1.40 12.70 -12.40
N PHE A 89 -0.70 11.65 -11.96
CA PHE A 89 -0.71 10.34 -12.60
C PHE A 89 -2.02 9.57 -12.38
N ILE A 90 -2.84 9.91 -11.38
CA ILE A 90 -4.07 9.17 -11.06
C ILE A 90 -5.00 9.06 -12.27
N PRO A 91 -5.37 10.15 -12.98
CA PRO A 91 -6.22 10.04 -14.18
C PRO A 91 -5.54 9.32 -15.35
N LEU A 92 -4.22 9.12 -15.31
CA LEU A 92 -3.45 8.39 -16.32
C LEU A 92 -3.32 6.90 -15.99
N PHE A 93 -3.49 6.51 -14.72
CA PHE A 93 -3.58 5.12 -14.32
C PHE A 93 -4.95 4.57 -14.67
N LYS A 94 -5.10 4.01 -15.87
CA LYS A 94 -6.42 3.56 -16.38
C LYS A 94 -6.63 2.06 -16.40
N ALA A 95 -5.55 1.27 -16.32
CA ALA A 95 -5.61 -0.19 -16.40
C ALA A 95 -6.39 -0.72 -17.64
N GLU A 96 -6.26 -0.05 -18.80
CA GLU A 96 -7.09 -0.31 -20.01
C GLU A 96 -6.99 -1.76 -20.54
N GLN A 97 -5.85 -2.42 -20.31
CA GLN A 97 -5.60 -3.81 -20.71
C GLN A 97 -5.52 -4.78 -19.53
N PHE A 98 -5.99 -4.38 -18.36
CA PHE A 98 -5.97 -5.23 -17.18
C PHE A 98 -7.04 -6.31 -17.25
N GLU A 99 -6.59 -7.55 -17.43
CA GLU A 99 -7.39 -8.76 -17.48
C GLU A 99 -6.93 -9.74 -16.38
N PRO A 100 -7.53 -9.71 -15.17
CA PRO A 100 -7.07 -10.47 -14.01
C PRO A 100 -7.04 -11.98 -14.29
N LYS A 101 -8.02 -12.49 -15.05
CA LYS A 101 -8.06 -13.90 -15.46
C LYS A 101 -6.83 -14.33 -16.24
N LYS A 102 -6.35 -13.51 -17.19
CA LYS A 102 -5.15 -13.83 -17.99
C LYS A 102 -3.89 -13.87 -17.12
N TRP A 103 -3.80 -12.97 -16.15
CA TRP A 103 -2.69 -12.95 -15.19
C TRP A 103 -2.69 -14.22 -14.34
N VAL A 104 -3.85 -14.56 -13.78
CA VAL A 104 -3.99 -15.75 -12.93
C VAL A 104 -3.77 -17.05 -13.71
N GLU A 105 -4.24 -17.15 -14.95
CA GLU A 105 -3.94 -18.29 -15.82
C GLU A 105 -2.42 -18.45 -16.03
N LEU A 106 -1.69 -17.35 -16.18
CA LEU A 106 -0.22 -17.36 -16.27
C LEU A 106 0.42 -17.78 -14.94
N PHE A 107 -0.03 -17.26 -13.81
CA PHE A 107 0.50 -17.63 -12.49
C PHE A 107 0.24 -19.10 -12.17
N LYS A 108 -0.92 -19.63 -12.55
CA LYS A 108 -1.22 -21.06 -12.42
C LYS A 108 -0.27 -21.91 -13.29
N LYS A 109 0.00 -21.48 -14.52
CA LYS A 109 0.96 -22.15 -15.43
C LYS A 109 2.38 -22.13 -14.90
N SER A 110 2.79 -21.11 -14.14
CA SER A 110 4.11 -21.09 -13.49
C SER A 110 4.23 -22.06 -12.31
N GLY A 111 3.11 -22.64 -11.85
CA GLY A 111 3.06 -23.56 -10.72
C GLY A 111 2.92 -22.86 -9.36
N ALA A 112 2.65 -21.56 -9.34
CA ALA A 112 2.42 -20.81 -8.10
C ALA A 112 1.27 -21.41 -7.29
N LYS A 113 1.40 -21.39 -5.96
CA LYS A 113 0.38 -21.86 -5.02
C LYS A 113 -0.33 -20.73 -4.30
N TYR A 114 0.28 -19.56 -4.27
CA TYR A 114 -0.29 -18.35 -3.70
C TYR A 114 0.14 -17.12 -4.49
N VAL A 115 -0.68 -16.07 -4.45
CA VAL A 115 -0.40 -14.80 -5.11
C VAL A 115 -0.70 -13.68 -4.12
N ALA A 116 0.23 -12.73 -3.99
CA ALA A 116 0.13 -11.58 -3.09
C ALA A 116 0.37 -10.27 -3.86
N PRO A 117 -0.68 -9.65 -4.41
CA PRO A 117 -0.60 -8.32 -4.99
C PRO A 117 -0.41 -7.26 -3.90
N VAL A 118 0.22 -6.14 -4.26
CA VAL A 118 0.27 -4.97 -3.39
C VAL A 118 -1.13 -4.35 -3.26
N GLY A 119 -1.69 -4.37 -2.05
CA GLY A 119 -2.95 -3.70 -1.74
C GLY A 119 -2.76 -2.19 -1.55
N GLU A 120 -1.70 -1.81 -0.84
CA GLU A 120 -1.27 -0.41 -0.70
C GLU A 120 0.27 -0.37 -0.58
N HIS A 121 0.92 0.45 -1.41
CA HIS A 121 2.37 0.67 -1.32
C HIS A 121 2.68 1.89 -0.44
N HIS A 122 3.94 2.32 -0.35
CA HIS A 122 4.33 3.51 0.45
C HIS A 122 3.74 4.83 -0.09
N ASP A 123 3.21 4.84 -1.31
CA ASP A 123 2.68 6.03 -1.97
C ASP A 123 1.26 6.40 -1.52
N GLY A 124 0.63 5.58 -0.68
CA GLY A 124 -0.68 5.85 -0.07
C GLY A 124 -1.88 5.63 -0.99
N PHE A 125 -1.67 5.19 -2.25
CA PHE A 125 -2.75 4.90 -3.19
C PHE A 125 -3.17 3.43 -3.09
N GLN A 126 -4.43 3.20 -2.68
CA GLN A 126 -4.94 1.84 -2.48
C GLN A 126 -5.41 1.22 -3.79
N MET A 127 -5.03 -0.03 -4.02
CA MET A 127 -5.42 -0.82 -5.20
C MET A 127 -6.77 -1.52 -5.01
N TYR A 128 -7.53 -1.13 -3.99
CA TYR A 128 -8.76 -1.79 -3.57
C TYR A 128 -9.81 -0.75 -3.14
N LYS A 129 -11.09 -1.11 -3.12
CA LYS A 129 -12.14 -0.20 -2.64
C LYS A 129 -12.00 0.04 -1.13
N SER A 130 -11.59 1.24 -0.74
CA SER A 130 -11.50 1.69 0.66
C SER A 130 -12.69 2.60 1.01
N GLY A 131 -13.22 2.42 2.22
CA GLY A 131 -14.14 3.35 2.87
C GLY A 131 -13.43 4.36 3.79
N LEU A 132 -12.14 4.15 4.08
CA LEU A 132 -11.32 5.04 4.92
C LEU A 132 -10.59 6.12 4.11
N SER A 133 -10.52 6.00 2.80
CA SER A 133 -9.77 6.92 1.94
C SER A 133 -10.33 6.98 0.52
N PRO A 134 -10.52 8.19 -0.04
CA PRO A 134 -10.93 8.34 -1.44
C PRO A 134 -9.79 8.07 -2.42
N TRP A 135 -8.54 8.03 -1.96
CA TRP A 135 -7.34 7.83 -2.80
C TRP A 135 -7.13 6.35 -3.11
N ASN A 136 -8.04 5.81 -3.92
CA ASN A 136 -8.04 4.41 -4.28
C ASN A 136 -8.44 4.16 -5.74
N ALA A 137 -8.05 3.01 -6.26
CA ALA A 137 -8.27 2.59 -7.66
C ALA A 137 -9.74 2.37 -8.01
N ALA A 138 -10.61 2.12 -7.03
CA ALA A 138 -12.04 1.94 -7.26
C ALA A 138 -12.78 3.26 -7.45
N ASP A 139 -12.33 4.34 -6.78
CA ASP A 139 -12.92 5.67 -6.88
C ASP A 139 -12.23 6.58 -7.91
N MET A 140 -10.96 6.33 -8.18
CA MET A 140 -10.13 7.15 -9.05
C MET A 140 -9.40 6.30 -10.09
N GLY A 141 -8.80 6.92 -11.11
CA GLY A 141 -7.98 6.23 -12.10
C GLY A 141 -8.76 5.15 -12.87
N PRO A 142 -8.48 3.85 -12.65
CA PRO A 142 -9.14 2.79 -13.39
C PRO A 142 -10.62 2.59 -13.00
N GLN A 143 -11.06 3.15 -11.86
CA GLN A 143 -12.42 2.98 -11.31
C GLN A 143 -12.81 1.49 -11.18
N ARG A 144 -11.85 0.70 -10.71
CA ARG A 144 -11.93 -0.75 -10.57
C ARG A 144 -11.36 -1.18 -9.23
N ASP A 145 -12.03 -2.13 -8.59
CA ASP A 145 -11.49 -2.81 -7.41
C ASP A 145 -10.46 -3.86 -7.85
N ILE A 146 -9.24 -3.41 -8.16
CA ILE A 146 -8.19 -4.25 -8.74
C ILE A 146 -7.85 -5.44 -7.84
N LEU A 147 -7.74 -5.22 -6.53
CA LEU A 147 -7.46 -6.28 -5.58
C LEU A 147 -8.61 -7.28 -5.47
N GLY A 148 -9.86 -6.82 -5.41
CA GLY A 148 -11.04 -7.68 -5.38
C GLY A 148 -11.19 -8.54 -6.65
N GLU A 149 -10.94 -7.95 -7.81
CA GLU A 149 -10.94 -8.67 -9.09
C GLU A 149 -9.82 -9.74 -9.16
N LEU A 150 -8.61 -9.43 -8.65
CA LEU A 150 -7.53 -10.42 -8.57
C LEU A 150 -7.87 -11.53 -7.57
N LYS A 151 -8.36 -11.19 -6.36
CA LYS A 151 -8.77 -12.16 -5.35
C LYS A 151 -9.70 -13.21 -5.95
N LYS A 152 -10.76 -12.74 -6.61
CA LYS A 152 -11.76 -13.61 -7.22
C LYS A 152 -11.12 -14.62 -8.18
N GLU A 153 -10.31 -14.14 -9.14
CA GLU A 153 -9.71 -15.01 -10.14
C GLU A 153 -8.68 -15.97 -9.51
N ILE A 154 -7.88 -15.51 -8.54
CA ILE A 154 -6.89 -16.32 -7.82
C ILE A 154 -7.56 -17.50 -7.10
N GLU A 155 -8.64 -17.24 -6.39
CA GLU A 155 -9.41 -18.25 -5.65
C GLU A 155 -10.12 -19.22 -6.61
N ASP A 156 -10.75 -18.71 -7.67
CA ASP A 156 -11.38 -19.54 -8.72
C ASP A 156 -10.37 -20.47 -9.40
N ALA A 157 -9.10 -20.05 -9.50
CA ALA A 157 -8.01 -20.86 -10.03
C ALA A 157 -7.47 -21.90 -9.04
N GLY A 158 -7.92 -21.90 -7.78
CA GLY A 158 -7.50 -22.81 -6.71
C GLY A 158 -6.15 -22.46 -6.09
N MET A 159 -5.71 -21.20 -6.20
CA MET A 159 -4.53 -20.67 -5.51
C MET A 159 -4.93 -19.87 -4.28
N VAL A 160 -4.01 -19.74 -3.33
CA VAL A 160 -4.25 -18.96 -2.12
C VAL A 160 -4.05 -17.47 -2.39
N PHE A 161 -5.05 -16.67 -2.07
CA PHE A 161 -4.96 -15.22 -2.11
C PHE A 161 -4.29 -14.67 -0.84
N GLY A 162 -3.26 -13.84 -1.04
CA GLY A 162 -2.71 -12.95 -0.04
C GLY A 162 -2.72 -11.51 -0.55
N SER A 163 -2.30 -10.58 0.29
CA SER A 163 -2.11 -9.18 -0.08
C SER A 163 -0.89 -8.61 0.64
N SER A 164 -0.42 -7.44 0.26
CA SER A 164 0.54 -6.69 1.06
C SER A 164 0.07 -5.28 1.41
N SER A 165 0.59 -4.77 2.52
CA SER A 165 0.46 -3.37 2.94
C SER A 165 1.83 -2.84 3.32
N HIS A 166 2.24 -1.78 2.64
CA HIS A 166 3.53 -1.11 2.85
C HIS A 166 3.33 0.27 3.48
N ARG A 167 2.14 0.49 4.04
CA ARG A 167 1.68 1.77 4.57
C ARG A 167 2.54 2.31 5.70
N ALA A 168 3.24 1.46 6.45
CA ALA A 168 4.06 1.88 7.59
C ALA A 168 5.02 3.03 7.20
N GLU A 169 5.74 2.90 6.09
CA GLU A 169 6.67 3.94 5.62
C GLU A 169 6.00 5.19 5.04
N HIS A 170 4.69 5.14 4.75
CA HIS A 170 3.96 6.31 4.27
C HIS A 170 4.10 7.51 5.23
N TRP A 171 4.34 7.24 6.52
CA TRP A 171 4.64 8.24 7.56
C TRP A 171 5.61 9.33 7.08
N TRP A 172 6.73 8.94 6.48
CA TRP A 172 7.80 9.84 6.07
C TRP A 172 8.07 9.80 4.56
N PHE A 173 7.36 8.98 3.79
CA PHE A 173 7.70 8.66 2.40
C PHE A 173 7.85 9.89 1.49
N PHE A 174 6.96 10.87 1.63
CA PHE A 174 6.94 12.10 0.84
C PHE A 174 7.70 13.28 1.48
N ASN A 175 8.42 13.06 2.57
CA ASN A 175 9.03 14.13 3.37
C ASN A 175 9.98 15.06 2.61
N CYS A 176 10.69 14.54 1.61
CA CYS A 176 11.58 15.34 0.76
C CYS A 176 10.82 16.44 -0.01
N GLY A 177 9.54 16.21 -0.33
CA GLY A 177 8.67 17.20 -0.97
C GLY A 177 8.38 18.40 -0.08
N ARG A 178 8.42 18.25 1.24
CA ARG A 178 8.26 19.37 2.18
C ARG A 178 9.39 20.39 2.10
N ASN A 179 10.57 19.97 1.63
CA ASN A 179 11.74 20.85 1.47
C ASN A 179 11.74 21.63 0.14
N MET A 180 10.75 21.42 -0.73
CA MET A 180 10.68 22.01 -2.06
C MET A 180 9.46 22.93 -2.15
N LYS A 181 9.67 24.23 -2.35
CA LYS A 181 8.57 25.21 -2.38
C LYS A 181 7.57 24.92 -3.49
N GLU A 182 8.04 24.43 -4.63
CA GLU A 182 7.27 24.08 -5.81
C GLU A 182 6.60 22.70 -5.74
N SER A 183 6.76 21.96 -4.64
CA SER A 183 6.17 20.62 -4.49
C SER A 183 4.70 20.68 -4.09
N ASP A 184 3.87 19.90 -4.78
CA ASP A 184 2.46 19.71 -4.46
C ASP A 184 2.20 18.90 -3.18
N VAL A 185 3.24 18.28 -2.60
CA VAL A 185 3.19 17.71 -1.23
C VAL A 185 2.85 18.78 -0.18
N ASN A 186 3.11 20.06 -0.48
CA ASN A 186 2.80 21.18 0.41
C ASN A 186 1.37 21.72 0.27
N ASP A 187 0.57 21.24 -0.70
CA ASP A 187 -0.82 21.66 -0.84
C ASP A 187 -1.73 20.80 0.04
N GLU A 188 -2.36 21.43 1.04
CA GLU A 188 -3.22 20.79 2.03
C GLU A 188 -4.39 20.02 1.41
N LYS A 189 -4.82 20.37 0.19
CA LYS A 189 -5.87 19.63 -0.52
C LYS A 189 -5.49 18.18 -0.80
N TYR A 190 -4.20 17.88 -0.88
CA TYR A 190 -3.67 16.56 -1.22
C TYR A 190 -3.04 15.85 -0.01
N VAL A 191 -3.31 16.34 1.20
CA VAL A 191 -2.82 15.71 2.43
C VAL A 191 -3.27 14.25 2.56
N GLY A 192 -4.41 13.87 1.98
CA GLY A 192 -4.89 12.48 2.05
C GLY A 192 -4.09 11.46 1.23
N ILE A 193 -3.31 11.90 0.24
CA ILE A 193 -2.40 11.03 -0.55
C ILE A 193 -0.93 11.23 -0.19
N TYR A 194 -0.53 12.42 0.25
CA TYR A 194 0.87 12.69 0.59
C TYR A 194 1.18 12.62 2.08
N GLY A 195 0.17 12.85 2.91
CA GLY A 195 0.33 13.01 4.34
C GLY A 195 0.58 11.68 5.06
N PRO A 196 1.36 11.70 6.14
CA PRO A 196 1.76 12.91 6.86
C PRO A 196 3.09 13.53 6.37
N ALA A 197 3.93 12.78 5.64
CA ALA A 197 5.20 13.24 5.08
C ALA A 197 6.17 13.86 6.12
N VAL A 198 6.34 13.17 7.24
CA VAL A 198 7.07 13.66 8.42
C VAL A 198 8.60 13.60 8.25
N GLY A 199 9.26 14.57 8.89
CA GLY A 199 10.70 14.75 8.86
C GLY A 199 11.15 15.68 7.75
N SER A 200 12.35 16.25 7.87
CA SER A 200 13.02 16.96 6.76
C SER A 200 13.99 16.04 6.02
N SER A 201 14.40 14.95 6.65
CA SER A 201 15.25 13.90 6.10
C SER A 201 15.03 12.60 6.88
N ARG A 202 15.60 11.50 6.41
CA ARG A 202 15.60 10.19 7.10
C ARG A 202 17.05 9.77 7.31
N ASP A 203 17.42 9.46 8.54
CA ASP A 203 18.67 8.75 8.82
C ASP A 203 18.47 7.26 8.56
N TRP A 204 19.10 6.75 7.49
CA TRP A 204 18.99 5.36 7.08
C TRP A 204 19.72 4.38 8.02
N LEU A 205 20.57 4.89 8.93
CA LEU A 205 21.28 4.08 9.92
C LEU A 205 20.53 4.00 11.25
N ASP A 206 19.57 4.89 11.49
CA ASP A 206 18.73 4.87 12.68
C ASP A 206 17.34 4.29 12.36
N LEU A 207 17.10 3.08 12.86
CA LEU A 207 15.83 2.39 12.67
C LEU A 207 14.64 3.18 13.21
N TYR A 208 14.86 3.98 14.25
CA TYR A 208 13.84 4.70 15.03
C TYR A 208 13.69 6.18 14.69
N ASP A 209 14.47 6.68 13.74
CA ASP A 209 14.33 8.08 13.31
C ASP A 209 12.96 8.32 12.62
N ASN A 210 12.42 9.52 12.86
CA ASN A 210 11.03 9.92 12.55
C ASN A 210 9.98 8.92 13.08
N PRO A 211 9.86 8.70 14.40
CA PRO A 211 8.82 7.82 14.94
C PRO A 211 7.43 8.36 14.61
N PRO A 212 6.44 7.50 14.33
CA PRO A 212 5.07 7.94 14.09
C PRO A 212 4.33 8.24 15.37
N ASP A 213 3.30 9.07 15.21
CA ASP A 213 2.37 9.39 16.28
C ASP A 213 1.23 8.37 16.36
N GLN A 214 0.50 8.45 17.47
CA GLN A 214 -0.64 7.59 17.76
C GLN A 214 -1.73 7.67 16.68
N GLU A 215 -1.92 8.83 16.04
CA GLU A 215 -2.94 9.00 15.01
C GLU A 215 -2.62 8.16 13.77
N PHE A 216 -1.36 8.16 13.34
CA PHE A 216 -0.90 7.31 12.24
C PHE A 216 -0.93 5.82 12.60
N LEU A 217 -0.64 5.45 13.85
CA LEU A 217 -0.76 4.05 14.30
C LEU A 217 -2.18 3.54 14.18
N GLU A 218 -3.13 4.34 14.65
CA GLU A 218 -4.55 4.02 14.59
C GLU A 218 -5.05 3.95 13.15
N ASP A 219 -4.62 4.86 12.27
CA ASP A 219 -4.94 4.79 10.84
C ASP A 219 -4.33 3.55 10.16
N TRP A 220 -3.06 3.23 10.44
CA TRP A 220 -2.40 2.03 9.95
C TRP A 220 -3.13 0.76 10.38
N LEU A 221 -3.53 0.68 11.66
CA LEU A 221 -4.32 -0.43 12.20
C LEU A 221 -5.68 -0.52 11.52
N MET A 222 -6.42 0.59 11.43
CA MET A 222 -7.75 0.62 10.83
C MET A 222 -7.73 0.20 9.36
N ARG A 223 -6.75 0.65 8.57
CA ARG A 223 -6.61 0.27 7.15
C ARG A 223 -6.18 -1.17 6.97
N THR A 224 -5.31 -1.67 7.85
CA THR A 224 -4.96 -3.09 7.87
C THR A 224 -6.20 -3.94 8.16
N CYS A 225 -7.00 -3.57 9.17
CA CYS A 225 -8.26 -4.26 9.47
C CYS A 225 -9.29 -4.12 8.35
N GLU A 226 -9.40 -2.96 7.68
CA GLU A 226 -10.27 -2.80 6.51
C GLU A 226 -9.89 -3.76 5.37
N LEU A 227 -8.60 -3.86 5.06
CA LEU A 227 -8.09 -4.81 4.07
C LEU A 227 -8.42 -6.26 4.45
N ILE A 228 -8.27 -6.61 5.73
CA ILE A 228 -8.62 -7.96 6.24
C ILE A 228 -10.12 -8.21 6.13
N ASP A 229 -10.95 -7.30 6.64
CA ASP A 229 -12.40 -7.48 6.70
C ASP A 229 -13.04 -7.56 5.30
N ASN A 230 -12.54 -6.76 4.35
CA ASN A 230 -13.13 -6.67 3.02
C ASN A 230 -12.64 -7.78 2.07
N TYR A 231 -11.41 -8.26 2.24
CA TYR A 231 -10.77 -9.16 1.26
C TYR A 231 -10.29 -10.49 1.84
N GLU A 232 -10.37 -10.70 3.15
CA GLU A 232 -10.04 -11.96 3.84
C GLU A 232 -8.76 -12.68 3.32
N PRO A 233 -7.64 -11.95 3.11
CA PRO A 233 -6.41 -12.57 2.61
C PRO A 233 -5.90 -13.62 3.59
N GLN A 234 -5.47 -14.77 3.07
CA GLN A 234 -4.89 -15.84 3.90
C GLN A 234 -3.46 -15.51 4.37
N MET A 235 -2.87 -14.47 3.80
CA MET A 235 -1.56 -13.92 4.17
C MET A 235 -1.57 -12.41 3.93
N ILE A 236 -1.16 -11.63 4.93
CA ILE A 236 -0.77 -10.24 4.74
C ILE A 236 0.74 -10.15 4.88
N TYR A 237 1.38 -9.64 3.84
CA TYR A 237 2.79 -9.28 3.86
C TYR A 237 2.93 -7.81 4.26
N PHE A 238 3.68 -7.54 5.31
CA PHE A 238 4.09 -6.19 5.65
C PHE A 238 5.52 -5.98 5.17
N ASP A 239 5.77 -4.80 4.59
CA ASP A 239 7.12 -4.36 4.29
C ASP A 239 7.88 -3.98 5.59
N TRP A 240 9.12 -3.52 5.46
CA TRP A 240 9.92 -3.08 6.61
C TRP A 240 9.31 -1.86 7.34
N TRP A 241 9.94 -1.48 8.46
CA TRP A 241 9.56 -0.35 9.34
C TRP A 241 8.39 -0.59 10.30
N VAL A 242 7.67 -1.73 10.20
CA VAL A 242 6.61 -2.14 11.16
C VAL A 242 7.08 -2.40 12.59
N GLN A 243 8.39 -2.50 12.81
CA GLN A 243 9.01 -2.69 14.13
C GLN A 243 9.24 -1.40 14.91
N ASN A 244 8.97 -0.25 14.30
CA ASN A 244 8.88 0.99 15.04
C ASN A 244 7.61 0.89 15.87
N TYR A 245 7.70 1.25 17.17
CA TYR A 245 6.71 1.17 18.27
C TYR A 245 6.23 -0.24 18.67
#